data_AF-A0A358CXU5-F1
#
_entry.id   AF-A0A358CXU5-F1
#
_cell.length_a   1.000
_cell.length_b   1.000
_cell.length_c   1.000
_cell.angle_alpha   90.00
_cell.angle_beta   90.00
_cell.angle_gamma   90.00
#
_symmetry.space_group_name_H-M   'P 1'
#
loop_
_entity.id
_entity.type
_entity.pdbx_description
1 polymer ?
#
loop_
_entity_poly.entity_id
_entity_poly.type
_entity_poly.pdbx_seq_one_letter_code
_entity_poly.pdbx_strand_id
1 'polypeptide(L)' 'LRSEMASMCDTLATLVNSGIPIVDGLERCISASSNELTRRTLQQGIILVQQGQELNYALGRSGMFPKLVISMIKIG' A
#
# COMPACT_ATOMS: atom_id res chain seq x y z
N LEU A 1 2.11 -9.73 -11.02
CA LEU A 1 0.81 -9.46 -10.36
C LEU A 1 0.60 -10.24 -9.05
N ARG A 2 0.21 -11.55 -9.03
CA ARG A 2 -0.06 -12.24 -7.73
C ARG A 2 1.14 -12.29 -6.79
N SER A 3 2.33 -12.66 -7.28
CA SER A 3 3.55 -12.71 -6.46
C SER A 3 4.03 -11.33 -6.02
N GLU A 4 3.95 -10.32 -6.88
CA GLU A 4 4.27 -8.94 -6.50
C GLU A 4 3.37 -8.45 -5.36
N MET A 5 2.07 -8.74 -5.44
CA MET A 5 1.11 -8.35 -4.41
C MET A 5 1.42 -9.04 -3.06
N ALA A 6 1.80 -10.32 -3.09
CA ALA A 6 2.17 -11.06 -1.88
C ALA A 6 3.41 -10.45 -1.20
N SER A 7 4.49 -10.22 -1.95
CA SER A 7 5.70 -9.57 -1.42
C SER A 7 5.42 -8.15 -0.90
N MET A 8 4.51 -7.42 -1.56
CA MET A 8 4.11 -6.09 -1.11
C MET A 8 3.33 -6.13 0.21
N CYS A 9 2.46 -7.13 0.38
CA CYS A 9 1.71 -7.33 1.62
C CYS A 9 2.62 -7.75 2.77
N ASP A 10 3.57 -8.66 2.55
CA ASP A 10 4.55 -9.05 3.58
C ASP A 10 5.43 -7.87 4.01
N THR A 11 5.85 -7.07 3.04
CA THR A 11 6.64 -5.86 3.30
C THR A 11 5.81 -4.87 4.14
N LEU A 12 4.57 -4.57 3.72
CA LEU A 12 3.65 -3.70 4.45
C LEU A 12 3.34 -4.21 5.86
N ALA A 13 3.07 -5.50 6.02
CA ALA A 13 2.81 -6.12 7.32
C ALA A 13 4.03 -5.97 8.25
N THR A 14 5.24 -6.17 7.72
CA THR A 14 6.49 -5.99 8.46
C THR A 14 6.67 -4.53 8.88
N LEU A 15 6.37 -3.57 7.99
CA LEU A 15 6.51 -2.14 8.25
C LEU A 15 5.54 -1.66 9.34
N VAL A 16 4.27 -2.06 9.25
CA VAL A 16 3.25 -1.77 10.27
C VAL A 16 3.66 -2.35 11.62
N ASN A 17 4.15 -3.60 11.65
CA ASN A 17 4.62 -4.23 12.89
C ASN A 17 5.91 -3.61 13.44
N SER A 18 6.69 -2.92 12.60
CA SER A 18 7.94 -2.25 12.98
C SER A 18 7.72 -0.81 13.49
N GLY A 19 6.47 -0.31 13.50
CA GLY A 19 6.15 1.07 13.85
C GLY A 19 6.66 2.11 12.84
N ILE A 20 7.04 1.67 11.63
CA ILE A 20 7.48 2.56 10.56
C ILE A 20 6.24 3.24 9.97
N PRO A 21 6.27 4.56 9.73
CA PRO A 21 5.18 5.27 9.08
C PRO A 21 4.79 4.57 7.77
N ILE A 22 3.48 4.35 7.58
CA ILE A 22 2.98 3.58 6.44
C ILE A 22 3.34 4.23 5.09
N VAL A 23 3.54 5.55 5.09
CA VAL A 23 4.00 6.33 3.93
C VAL A 23 5.40 5.89 3.49
N ASP A 24 6.38 5.82 4.41
CA ASP A 24 7.75 5.36 4.12
C ASP A 24 7.72 3.91 3.59
N GLY A 25 6.81 3.12 4.15
CA GLY A 25 6.57 1.76 3.72
C GLY A 25 6.09 1.63 2.28
N LEU A 26 5.15 2.49 1.89
CA LEU A 26 4.62 2.56 0.53
C LEU A 26 5.67 3.07 -0.46
N GLU A 27 6.52 4.03 -0.07
CA GLU A 27 7.64 4.51 -0.91
C GLU A 27 8.65 3.40 -1.22
N ARG A 28 8.92 2.54 -0.23
CA ARG A 28 9.73 1.32 -0.44
C ARG A 28 9.05 0.36 -1.42
N CYS A 29 7.74 0.16 -1.29
CA CYS A 29 6.99 -0.70 -2.22
C CYS A 29 6.97 -0.14 -3.65
N ILE A 30 6.86 1.19 -3.81
CA ILE A 30 6.96 1.90 -5.10
C ILE A 30 8.32 1.66 -5.75
N SER A 31 9.40 1.74 -4.96
CA SER A 31 10.77 1.55 -5.46
C SER A 31 11.08 0.08 -5.78
N ALA A 32 10.45 -0.86 -5.07
CA ALA A 32 10.60 -2.29 -5.31
C ALA A 32 9.71 -2.81 -6.45
N SER A 33 8.63 -2.10 -6.80
CA SER A 33 7.72 -2.52 -7.88
C SER A 33 8.26 -2.10 -9.25
N SER A 34 8.39 -3.07 -10.15
CA SER A 34 8.76 -2.84 -11.55
C SER A 34 7.56 -2.46 -12.44
N ASN A 35 6.34 -2.48 -11.89
CA ASN A 35 5.11 -2.18 -12.61
C ASN A 35 4.70 -0.71 -12.42
N GLU A 36 4.72 0.05 -13.50
CA GLU A 36 4.37 1.48 -13.50
C GLU A 36 2.91 1.73 -13.07
N LEU A 37 1.98 0.81 -13.36
CA LEU A 37 0.59 0.92 -12.91
C LEU A 37 0.49 0.83 -11.38
N THR A 38 1.25 -0.10 -10.79
CA THR A 38 1.34 -0.27 -9.33
C THR A 38 1.98 0.95 -8.68
N ARG A 39 3.09 1.46 -9.25
CA ARG A 39 3.76 2.68 -8.76
C ARG A 39 2.82 3.86 -8.70
N ARG A 40 2.12 4.17 -9.79
CA ARG A 40 1.17 5.30 -9.85
C ARG A 40 0.07 5.16 -8.81
N THR A 41 -0.49 3.97 -8.70
CA THR A 41 -1.54 3.65 -7.73
C THR A 41 -1.08 3.92 -6.29
N LEU A 42 0.12 3.44 -5.94
CA LEU A 42 0.69 3.63 -4.61
C LEU A 42 1.05 5.10 -4.34
N GLN A 43 1.60 5.82 -5.32
CA GLN A 43 1.88 7.26 -5.20
C GLN A 43 0.60 8.06 -4.95
N GLN A 44 -0.48 7.73 -5.66
CA GLN A 44 -1.78 8.36 -5.45
C GLN A 44 -2.35 8.03 -4.07
N GLY A 45 -2.11 6.80 -3.59
CA GLY A 45 -2.39 6.38 -2.22
C GLY A 45 -1.70 7.25 -1.18
N ILE A 46 -0.40 7.47 -1.33
CA ILE A 46 0.40 8.32 -0.42
C ILE A 46 -0.14 9.75 -0.37
N ILE A 47 -0.42 10.35 -1.53
CA ILE A 47 -0.95 11.72 -1.61
C ILE A 47 -2.28 11.85 -0.85
N LEU A 48 -3.18 10.88 -1.01
CA LEU A 48 -4.47 10.88 -0.31
C LEU A 48 -4.28 10.76 1.21
N VAL A 49 -3.36 9.92 1.66
CA VAL A 49 -3.03 9.78 3.10
C VAL A 49 -2.44 11.07 3.65
N GLN A 50 -1.55 11.73 2.91
CA GLN A 50 -1.00 13.04 3.30
C GLN A 50 -2.07 14.13 3.39
N GLN A 51 -3.17 14.00 2.63
CA GLN A 51 -4.35 14.88 2.71
C GLN A 51 -5.30 14.50 3.87
N GLY A 52 -4.96 13.50 4.69
CA GLY A 52 -5.77 13.05 5.83
C GLY A 52 -6.83 12.01 5.47
N GLN A 53 -6.80 11.43 4.26
CA GLN A 53 -7.67 10.30 3.91
C GLN A 53 -7.12 8.99 4.48
N GLU A 54 -8.00 8.01 4.72
CA GLU A 54 -7.57 6.68 5.13
C GLU A 54 -6.86 5.94 3.98
N LEU A 55 -5.75 5.27 4.28
CA LEU A 55 -5.01 4.49 3.30
C LEU A 55 -5.85 3.36 2.69
N ASN A 56 -6.71 2.72 3.49
CA ASN A 56 -7.60 1.67 3.03
C ASN A 56 -8.55 2.17 1.92
N TYR A 57 -9.01 3.43 2.03
CA TYR A 57 -9.92 4.04 1.09
C TYR A 57 -9.18 4.38 -0.21
N ALA A 58 -7.98 4.92 -0.07
CA ALA A 58 -7.12 5.27 -1.20
C ALA A 58 -6.72 4.04 -2.03
N LEU A 59 -6.29 2.95 -1.38
CA LEU A 59 -5.92 1.71 -2.05
C LEU A 59 -7.15 0.97 -2.61
N GLY A 60 -8.28 1.00 -1.91
CA GLY A 60 -9.53 0.40 -2.36
C GLY A 60 -10.12 1.03 -3.62
N ARG A 61 -9.88 2.33 -3.81
CA ARG A 61 -10.33 3.07 -5.00
C ARG A 61 -9.59 2.66 -6.28
N SER A 62 -8.39 2.10 -6.15
CA SER A 62 -7.59 1.66 -7.30
C SER A 62 -8.06 0.34 -7.93
N GLY A 63 -8.78 -0.48 -7.17
CA GLY A 63 -9.17 -1.84 -7.60
C GLY A 63 -8.01 -2.82 -7.78
N MET A 64 -6.76 -2.41 -7.57
CA MET A 64 -5.59 -3.28 -7.72
C MET A 64 -5.41 -4.25 -6.55
N PHE A 65 -5.90 -3.89 -5.37
CA PHE A 65 -5.71 -4.68 -4.15
C PHE A 65 -6.95 -5.49 -3.81
N PRO A 66 -6.81 -6.77 -3.45
CA PRO A 66 -7.92 -7.58 -2.99
C PRO A 66 -8.43 -7.05 -1.65
N LYS A 67 -9.73 -7.23 -1.41
CA LYS A 67 -10.42 -6.75 -0.21
C LYS A 67 -9.75 -7.19 1.09
N LEU A 68 -9.12 -8.36 1.12
CA LEU A 68 -8.39 -8.86 2.28
C LEU A 68 -7.29 -7.90 2.73
N VAL A 69 -6.50 -7.37 1.78
CA VAL A 69 -5.38 -6.46 2.05
C VAL A 69 -5.87 -5.12 2.56
N ILE A 70 -6.94 -4.60 1.94
CA ILE A 70 -7.59 -3.35 2.35
C ILE A 70 -8.13 -3.49 3.79
N SER A 71 -8.73 -4.63 4.12
CA SER A 71 -9.21 -4.92 5.47
C SER A 71 -8.07 -5.01 6.49
N MET A 72 -6.92 -5.64 6.15
CA MET A 72 -5.78 -5.69 7.07
C MET A 72 -5.20 -4.30 7.36
N ILE A 73 -5.14 -3.42 6.35
CA ILE A 73 -4.69 -2.03 6.50
C ILE A 73 -5.68 -1.18 7.30
N LYS A 74 -6.97 -1.54 7.31
CA LYS A 74 -8.00 -0.83 8.09
C LYS A 74 -7.99 -1.21 9.58
N ILE A 75 -7.56 -2.42 9.90
CA ILE A 75 -7.58 -2.94 11.28
C ILE A 75 -6.37 -2.44 12.09
N GLY A 76 -5.24 -2.17 11.42
CA GLY A 76 -4.07 -1.49 12.01
C GLY A 76 -4.15 0.01 11.87
#